data_AF-A0A4R6QNI4-F1
#
_entry.id   AF-A0A4R6QNI4-F1
#
_cell.length_a   1.000
_cell.length_b   1.000
_cell.length_c   1.000
_cell.angle_alpha   90.00
_cell.angle_beta   90.00
_cell.angle_gamma   90.00
#
_symmetry.space_group_name_H-M   'P 1'
#
loop_
_entity.id
_entity.type
_entity.pdbx_description
1 polymer ?
#
loop_
_entity_poly.entity_id
_entity_poly.type
_entity_poly.pdbx_seq_one_letter_code
_entity_poly.pdbx_strand_id
1 'polypeptide(L)'
;MNTETPDDAHPEQAAQLLPWPVLLPLLVLVCLWGLAQNSGATPTAEKRVRLTVELSVEGQSAWQHAGDSSRSRTQRQYKLVTYLRSDGQLQEFNTKDPQYAQQMMDRAAQVQARVAKAQGRQAPQAMTMQQMAERAQQIKTSCGENKDCLMRGAMELSTVRVLPAGGNAAPLPDTLDTPLEPRYLSFHGFDGCGAQFHEVVNDQAEGQYADVQGPVPWRSTSKADGGLKPDALRLLCLNHSLVLDTKTNTFMTDAGLFVPETSGRHTRIERGRTEAHEGDIQAITSVGNWLAERTRQAPRKGSASISLPVTSKGQGEVQGTLNLKLNWKLEDV
;
A
#
# COMPACT_ATOMS: atom_id res chain seq x y z
N MET A 1 -6.18 52.25 11.62
CA MET A 1 -6.33 52.94 10.33
C MET A 1 -7.42 52.22 9.57
N ASN A 2 -8.48 52.95 9.27
CA ASN A 2 -9.67 52.53 8.54
C ASN A 2 -9.33 52.15 7.09
N THR A 3 -10.21 51.33 6.48
CA THR A 3 -10.96 51.55 5.22
C THR A 3 -11.36 50.17 4.68
N GLU A 4 -12.62 49.76 4.85
CA GLU A 4 -13.75 49.96 3.91
C GLU A 4 -13.69 49.09 2.64
N THR A 5 -14.75 48.30 2.49
CA THR A 5 -15.17 47.46 1.36
C THR A 5 -15.55 48.27 0.12
N PRO A 6 -15.61 47.61 -1.05
CA PRO A 6 -16.67 47.92 -2.01
C PRO A 6 -17.55 46.70 -2.34
N ASP A 7 -18.86 46.93 -2.25
CA ASP A 7 -19.95 46.16 -2.83
C ASP A 7 -19.91 46.24 -4.36
N ASP A 8 -19.92 45.09 -5.04
CA ASP A 8 -20.20 45.01 -6.47
C ASP A 8 -21.61 44.43 -6.70
N ALA A 9 -22.51 45.31 -7.14
CA ALA A 9 -23.86 45.00 -7.55
C ALA A 9 -23.86 44.47 -9.01
N HIS A 10 -24.37 43.26 -9.21
CA HIS A 10 -24.60 42.70 -10.55
C HIS A 10 -26.02 43.07 -11.07
N PRO A 11 -26.15 43.43 -12.37
CA PRO A 11 -27.44 43.72 -12.97
C PRO A 11 -28.20 42.43 -13.34
N GLU A 12 -29.47 42.44 -12.95
CA GLU A 12 -30.52 41.47 -13.22
C GLU A 12 -30.86 41.46 -14.73
N GLN A 13 -30.53 40.37 -15.43
CA GLN A 13 -30.96 40.14 -16.82
C GLN A 13 -32.27 39.34 -16.83
N ALA A 14 -33.34 39.99 -17.24
CA ALA A 14 -34.65 39.40 -17.45
C ALA A 14 -34.64 38.47 -18.69
N ALA A 15 -34.67 37.16 -18.44
CA ALA A 15 -34.86 36.15 -19.48
C ALA A 15 -36.36 36.01 -19.81
N GLN A 16 -36.71 36.25 -21.07
CA GLN A 16 -38.06 36.05 -21.60
C GLN A 16 -38.36 34.55 -21.74
N LEU A 17 -39.36 34.09 -20.98
CA LEU A 17 -39.84 32.71 -20.95
C LEU A 17 -40.81 32.44 -22.11
N LEU A 18 -40.53 31.39 -22.88
CA LEU A 18 -41.46 30.79 -23.86
C LEU A 18 -42.55 29.96 -23.15
N PRO A 19 -43.76 29.84 -23.72
CA PRO A 19 -44.91 29.18 -23.07
C PRO A 19 -44.76 27.65 -22.97
N TRP A 20 -44.91 27.13 -21.75
CA TRP A 20 -44.56 25.78 -21.29
C TRP A 20 -45.62 24.64 -21.44
N PRO A 21 -46.87 24.77 -21.95
CA PRO A 21 -47.88 23.76 -21.57
C PRO A 21 -47.92 22.45 -22.37
N VAL A 22 -46.98 22.15 -23.30
CA VAL A 22 -47.16 20.99 -24.21
C VAL A 22 -46.07 19.90 -24.13
N LEU A 23 -44.94 20.11 -23.44
CA LEU A 23 -43.82 19.14 -23.40
C LEU A 23 -43.74 18.25 -22.15
N LEU A 24 -44.60 18.44 -21.13
CA LEU A 24 -44.51 17.71 -19.85
C LEU A 24 -44.97 16.23 -19.83
N PRO A 25 -45.97 15.75 -20.61
CA PRO A 25 -46.46 14.39 -20.41
C PRO A 25 -45.61 13.30 -21.09
N LEU A 26 -44.74 13.64 -22.05
CA LEU A 26 -43.93 12.65 -22.79
C LEU A 26 -42.58 12.35 -22.11
N LEU A 27 -42.08 13.26 -21.27
CA LEU A 27 -40.83 13.10 -20.52
C LEU A 27 -41.00 12.24 -19.25
N VAL A 28 -42.20 12.20 -18.66
CA VAL A 28 -42.48 11.40 -17.45
C VAL A 28 -42.57 9.90 -17.77
N LEU A 29 -43.01 9.51 -18.98
CA LEU A 29 -43.17 8.09 -19.33
C LEU A 29 -41.83 7.38 -19.64
N VAL A 30 -40.83 8.10 -20.16
CA VAL A 30 -39.51 7.53 -20.50
C VAL A 30 -38.63 7.34 -19.26
N CYS A 31 -38.78 8.18 -18.23
CA CYS A 31 -38.05 8.03 -16.97
C CYS A 31 -38.50 6.83 -16.12
N LEU A 32 -39.76 6.37 -16.26
CA LEU A 32 -40.30 5.25 -15.48
C LEU A 32 -39.83 3.86 -15.95
N TRP A 33 -39.42 3.71 -17.21
CA TRP A 33 -38.93 2.42 -17.73
C TRP A 33 -37.42 2.17 -17.48
N GLY A 34 -36.63 3.22 -17.24
CA GLY A 34 -35.18 3.10 -17.02
C GLY A 34 -34.77 2.60 -15.64
N LEU A 35 -35.66 2.65 -14.64
CA LEU A 35 -35.33 2.30 -13.24
C LEU A 35 -35.58 0.83 -12.88
N ALA A 36 -36.29 0.08 -13.73
CA ALA A 36 -36.69 -1.30 -13.42
C ALA A 36 -35.72 -2.39 -13.91
N GLN A 37 -34.62 -2.03 -14.59
CA GLN A 37 -33.67 -3.00 -15.16
C GLN A 37 -32.37 -3.19 -14.37
N ASN A 38 -32.24 -2.64 -13.15
CA ASN A 38 -31.20 -3.06 -12.22
C ASN A 38 -31.55 -4.46 -11.68
N SER A 39 -31.33 -5.45 -12.53
CA SER A 39 -31.41 -6.87 -12.24
C SER A 39 -30.55 -7.15 -11.01
N GLY A 40 -31.21 -7.61 -9.95
CA GLY A 40 -30.65 -7.73 -8.62
C GLY A 40 -29.45 -8.67 -8.60
N ALA A 41 -28.26 -8.09 -8.51
CA ALA A 41 -27.17 -8.77 -7.85
C ALA A 41 -27.64 -9.01 -6.42
N THR A 42 -28.03 -10.25 -6.10
CA THR A 42 -28.30 -10.65 -4.73
C THR A 42 -27.09 -10.20 -3.91
N PRO A 43 -27.27 -9.36 -2.88
CA PRO A 43 -26.15 -8.86 -2.10
C PRO A 43 -25.40 -10.08 -1.55
N THR A 44 -24.19 -10.31 -2.06
CA THR A 44 -23.35 -11.38 -1.56
C THR A 44 -23.09 -11.10 -0.09
N ALA A 45 -23.27 -12.11 0.76
CA ALA A 45 -23.10 -11.95 2.20
C ALA A 45 -21.70 -11.42 2.51
N GLU A 46 -21.62 -10.40 3.38
CA GLU A 46 -20.37 -9.88 3.91
C GLU A 46 -19.54 -11.04 4.47
N LYS A 47 -18.26 -11.11 4.05
CA LYS A 47 -17.33 -12.11 4.56
C LYS A 47 -16.34 -11.47 5.51
N ARG A 48 -16.00 -12.18 6.58
CA ARG A 48 -14.97 -11.75 7.54
C ARG A 48 -13.90 -12.80 7.68
N VAL A 49 -12.68 -12.32 7.92
CA VAL A 49 -11.53 -13.18 8.19
C VAL A 49 -10.75 -12.64 9.39
N ARG A 50 -10.17 -13.55 10.15
CA ARG A 50 -9.22 -13.27 11.21
C ARG A 50 -7.80 -13.56 10.72
N LEU A 51 -6.94 -12.56 10.79
CA LEU A 51 -5.50 -12.68 10.55
C LEU A 51 -4.77 -12.75 11.89
N THR A 52 -4.03 -13.83 12.13
CA THR A 52 -3.15 -14.01 13.30
C THR A 52 -1.71 -14.12 12.83
N VAL A 53 -0.81 -13.35 13.45
CA VAL A 53 0.63 -13.35 13.16
C VAL A 53 1.38 -13.48 14.47
N GLU A 54 2.29 -14.44 14.53
CA GLU A 54 3.17 -14.68 15.67
C GLU A 54 4.62 -14.67 15.18
N LEU A 55 5.45 -13.79 15.75
CA LEU A 55 6.85 -13.62 15.36
C LEU A 55 7.72 -13.69 16.62
N SER A 56 8.74 -14.55 16.58
CA SER A 56 9.79 -14.63 17.60
C SER A 56 11.10 -14.18 16.99
N VAL A 57 11.81 -13.31 17.71
CA VAL A 57 13.12 -12.76 17.32
C VAL A 57 14.10 -13.03 18.44
N GLU A 58 15.17 -13.75 18.13
CA GLU A 58 16.26 -13.99 19.09
C GLU A 58 17.58 -13.76 18.39
N GLY A 59 18.48 -13.00 19.01
CA GLY A 59 19.79 -12.82 18.39
C GLY A 59 20.81 -12.18 19.30
N GLN A 60 22.00 -12.08 18.73
CA GLN A 60 23.15 -11.47 19.36
C GLN A 60 23.99 -10.75 18.31
N SER A 61 24.60 -9.65 18.71
CA SER A 61 25.60 -8.96 17.91
C SER A 61 26.75 -8.46 18.76
N ALA A 62 27.88 -8.21 18.13
CA ALA A 62 29.02 -7.52 18.69
C ALA A 62 29.41 -6.39 17.75
N TRP A 63 29.91 -5.30 18.33
CA TRP A 63 30.45 -4.16 17.60
C TRP A 63 31.79 -3.76 18.22
N GLN A 64 32.75 -3.36 17.38
CA GLN A 64 34.05 -2.85 17.83
C GLN A 64 34.54 -1.72 16.92
N HIS A 65 35.13 -0.69 17.52
CA HIS A 65 35.80 0.41 16.81
C HIS A 65 36.78 1.15 17.72
N ALA A 66 38.04 1.30 17.31
CA ALA A 66 39.00 2.24 17.94
C ALA A 66 39.12 2.16 19.48
N GLY A 67 38.97 0.97 20.06
CA GLY A 67 39.00 0.76 21.52
C GLY A 67 37.61 0.68 22.18
N ASP A 68 36.58 1.13 21.47
CA ASP A 68 35.19 0.94 21.85
C ASP A 68 34.74 -0.48 21.47
N SER A 69 33.90 -1.07 22.31
CA SER A 69 33.28 -2.35 22.02
C SER A 69 31.91 -2.47 22.67
N SER A 70 31.04 -3.26 22.06
CA SER A 70 29.77 -3.62 22.66
C SER A 70 29.34 -5.01 22.21
N ARG A 71 28.48 -5.61 23.03
CA ARG A 71 27.74 -6.84 22.72
C ARG A 71 26.28 -6.58 23.04
N SER A 72 25.39 -7.12 22.22
CA SER A 72 23.96 -7.04 22.45
C SER A 72 23.31 -8.40 22.30
N ARG A 73 22.22 -8.58 23.03
CA ARG A 73 21.30 -9.71 22.95
C ARG A 73 19.89 -9.15 22.81
N THR A 74 19.16 -9.69 21.85
CA THR A 74 17.78 -9.30 21.55
C THR A 74 16.88 -10.51 21.73
N GLN A 75 15.77 -10.32 22.44
CA GLN A 75 14.71 -11.30 22.58
C GLN A 75 13.37 -10.59 22.49
N ARG A 76 12.62 -10.84 21.42
CA ARG A 76 11.31 -10.24 21.19
C ARG A 76 10.29 -11.27 20.76
N GLN A 77 9.06 -11.13 21.26
CA GLN A 77 7.91 -11.93 20.85
C GLN A 77 6.77 -11.00 20.48
N TYR A 78 6.16 -11.25 19.33
CA TYR A 78 5.07 -10.48 18.78
C TYR A 78 3.86 -11.38 18.59
N LYS A 79 2.68 -10.89 18.96
CA LYS A 79 1.40 -11.48 18.62
C LYS A 79 0.46 -10.41 18.13
N LEU A 80 0.05 -10.52 16.87
CA LEU A 80 -0.93 -9.65 16.25
C LEU A 80 -2.15 -10.48 15.87
N VAL A 81 -3.33 -9.96 16.21
CA VAL A 81 -4.62 -10.47 15.75
C VAL A 81 -5.41 -9.30 15.18
N THR A 82 -5.90 -9.41 13.96
CA THR A 82 -6.78 -8.39 13.35
C THR A 82 -7.88 -9.06 12.53
N TYR A 83 -8.93 -8.30 12.23
CA TYR A 83 -10.09 -8.78 11.47
C TYR A 83 -10.29 -7.91 10.25
N LEU A 84 -10.59 -8.56 9.12
CA LEU A 84 -10.80 -7.90 7.84
C LEU A 84 -12.17 -8.29 7.30
N ARG A 85 -12.78 -7.41 6.53
CA ARG A 85 -14.08 -7.64 5.90
C ARG A 85 -13.99 -7.52 4.38
N SER A 86 -14.88 -8.24 3.71
CA SER A 86 -15.06 -8.23 2.26
C SER A 86 -16.56 -8.10 1.96
N ASP A 87 -16.89 -7.45 0.85
CA ASP A 87 -18.24 -7.42 0.29
C ASP A 87 -18.68 -8.78 -0.29
N GLY A 88 -17.78 -9.78 -0.26
CA GLY A 88 -18.02 -11.13 -0.75
C GLY A 88 -18.01 -11.26 -2.27
N GLN A 89 -17.87 -10.17 -3.01
CA GLN A 89 -17.86 -10.18 -4.48
C GLN A 89 -16.48 -10.63 -4.99
N LEU A 90 -16.49 -11.64 -5.85
CA LEU A 90 -15.29 -12.09 -6.54
C LEU A 90 -14.91 -11.09 -7.62
N GLN A 91 -13.65 -10.71 -7.62
CA GLN A 91 -13.04 -9.82 -8.61
C GLN A 91 -12.26 -10.65 -9.63
N GLU A 92 -12.25 -10.16 -10.87
CA GLU A 92 -11.47 -10.75 -11.97
C GLU A 92 -9.96 -10.50 -11.81
N PHE A 93 -9.61 -9.43 -11.10
CA PHE A 93 -8.22 -8.97 -10.97
C PHE A 93 -7.76 -8.93 -9.52
N ASN A 94 -6.47 -9.11 -9.37
CA ASN A 94 -5.80 -8.86 -8.12
C ASN A 94 -5.24 -7.43 -8.11
N THR A 95 -5.85 -6.55 -7.32
CA THR A 95 -5.37 -5.17 -7.16
C THR A 95 -4.04 -5.06 -6.43
N LYS A 96 -3.54 -6.16 -5.84
CA LYS A 96 -2.26 -6.25 -5.11
C LYS A 96 -1.15 -6.89 -5.95
N ASP A 97 -1.41 -7.23 -7.21
CA ASP A 97 -0.39 -7.71 -8.13
C ASP A 97 0.54 -6.54 -8.49
N PRO A 98 1.88 -6.67 -8.36
CA PRO A 98 2.81 -5.62 -8.81
C PRO A 98 2.66 -5.27 -10.30
N GLN A 99 2.08 -6.16 -11.11
CA GLN A 99 1.78 -5.93 -12.52
C GLN A 99 0.35 -5.44 -12.78
N TYR A 100 -0.48 -5.23 -11.74
CA TYR A 100 -1.90 -4.85 -11.90
C TYR A 100 -2.08 -3.62 -12.80
N ALA A 101 -1.31 -2.54 -12.56
CA ALA A 101 -1.40 -1.32 -13.37
C ALA A 101 -1.08 -1.59 -14.85
N GLN A 102 -0.05 -2.40 -15.13
CA GLN A 102 0.32 -2.79 -16.49
C GLN A 102 -0.78 -3.63 -17.14
N GLN A 103 -1.32 -4.62 -16.43
CA GLN A 103 -2.42 -5.46 -16.90
C GLN A 103 -3.67 -4.63 -17.23
N MET A 104 -4.01 -3.64 -16.40
CA MET A 104 -5.16 -2.75 -16.63
C MET A 104 -4.93 -1.82 -17.82
N MET A 105 -3.73 -1.27 -17.98
CA MET A 105 -3.38 -0.47 -19.16
C MET A 105 -3.43 -1.28 -20.45
N ASP A 106 -2.92 -2.52 -20.42
CA ASP A 106 -2.94 -3.40 -21.58
C ASP A 106 -4.37 -3.79 -21.96
N ARG A 107 -5.23 -4.12 -20.99
CA ARG A 107 -6.66 -4.41 -21.26
C ARG A 107 -7.39 -3.18 -21.78
N ALA A 108 -7.14 -1.99 -21.22
CA ALA A 108 -7.71 -0.74 -21.71
C ALA A 108 -7.31 -0.46 -23.17
N ALA A 109 -6.03 -0.66 -23.51
CA ALA A 109 -5.54 -0.51 -24.88
C ALA A 109 -6.18 -1.51 -25.84
N GLN A 110 -6.37 -2.77 -25.43
CA GLN A 110 -7.07 -3.77 -26.22
C GLN A 110 -8.54 -3.37 -26.48
N VAL A 111 -9.26 -2.88 -25.46
CA VAL A 111 -10.65 -2.41 -25.59
C VAL A 111 -10.72 -1.24 -26.57
N GLN A 112 -9.83 -0.26 -26.46
CA GLN A 112 -9.77 0.87 -27.40
C GLN A 112 -9.49 0.43 -28.84
N ALA A 113 -8.54 -0.51 -29.04
CA ALA A 113 -8.25 -1.06 -30.36
C ALA A 113 -9.48 -1.79 -30.96
N ARG A 114 -10.24 -2.52 -30.14
CA ARG A 114 -11.49 -3.19 -30.58
C ARG A 114 -12.56 -2.18 -30.95
N VAL A 115 -12.76 -1.14 -30.14
CA VAL A 115 -13.72 -0.07 -30.44
C VAL A 115 -13.34 0.67 -31.72
N ALA A 116 -12.06 0.99 -31.91
CA ALA A 116 -11.57 1.61 -33.14
C ALA A 116 -11.85 0.72 -34.36
N LYS A 117 -11.50 -0.57 -34.29
CA LYS A 117 -11.76 -1.55 -35.36
C LYS A 117 -13.25 -1.67 -35.67
N ALA A 118 -14.12 -1.72 -34.65
CA ALA A 118 -15.57 -1.78 -34.83
C ALA A 118 -16.15 -0.52 -35.47
N GLN A 119 -15.51 0.64 -35.25
CA GLN A 119 -15.87 1.92 -35.88
C GLN A 119 -15.23 2.12 -37.26
N GLY A 120 -14.47 1.14 -37.78
CA GLY A 120 -13.69 1.30 -39.01
C GLY A 120 -12.55 2.32 -38.90
N ARG A 121 -12.15 2.69 -37.68
CA ARG A 121 -11.03 3.57 -37.40
C ARG A 121 -9.75 2.74 -37.24
N GLN A 122 -8.63 3.30 -37.66
CA GLN A 122 -7.33 2.69 -37.45
C GLN A 122 -7.01 2.67 -35.94
N ALA A 123 -6.49 1.55 -35.44
CA ALA A 123 -6.10 1.44 -34.04
C ALA A 123 -5.00 2.48 -33.72
N PRO A 124 -5.00 3.05 -32.49
CA PRO A 124 -3.95 3.98 -32.08
C PRO A 124 -2.57 3.35 -32.26
N GLN A 125 -1.66 4.07 -32.91
CA GLN A 125 -0.29 3.60 -33.07
C GLN A 125 0.42 3.66 -31.72
N ALA A 126 1.14 2.60 -31.37
CA ALA A 126 2.00 2.61 -30.19
C ALA A 126 3.22 3.51 -30.48
N MET A 127 3.55 4.42 -29.56
CA MET A 127 4.67 5.35 -29.70
C MET A 127 5.58 5.26 -28.48
N THR A 128 6.88 5.47 -28.69
CA THR A 128 7.83 5.62 -27.58
C THR A 128 7.59 6.96 -26.85
N MET A 129 8.08 7.10 -25.62
CA MET A 129 8.05 8.38 -24.91
C MET A 129 8.69 9.53 -25.70
N GLN A 130 9.76 9.24 -26.45
CA GLN A 130 10.42 10.24 -27.30
C GLN A 130 9.52 10.65 -28.48
N GLN A 131 8.90 9.69 -29.16
CA GLN A 131 7.95 9.99 -30.25
C GLN A 131 6.73 10.77 -29.75
N MET A 132 6.25 10.45 -28.53
CA MET A 132 5.16 11.21 -27.90
C MET A 132 5.58 12.65 -27.61
N ALA A 133 6.79 12.87 -27.10
CA ALA A 133 7.33 14.20 -26.84
C ALA A 133 7.51 15.01 -28.14
N GLU A 134 8.04 14.38 -29.19
CA GLU A 134 8.19 14.99 -30.52
C GLU A 134 6.82 15.35 -31.10
N ARG A 135 5.83 14.45 -31.00
CA ARG A 135 4.46 14.71 -31.46
C ARG A 135 3.80 15.83 -30.66
N ALA A 136 3.99 15.89 -29.34
CA ALA A 136 3.51 16.99 -28.51
C ALA A 136 4.11 18.34 -28.92
N GLN A 137 5.41 18.36 -29.25
CA GLN A 137 6.06 19.57 -29.73
C GLN A 137 5.56 19.99 -31.11
N GLN A 138 5.31 19.04 -32.02
CA GLN A 138 4.70 19.31 -33.33
C GLN A 138 3.28 19.89 -33.19
N ILE A 139 2.45 19.33 -32.30
CA ILE A 139 1.11 19.86 -31.99
C ILE A 139 1.21 21.27 -31.44
N LYS A 140 2.11 21.51 -30.47
CA LYS A 140 2.32 22.85 -29.90
C LYS A 140 2.73 23.86 -30.97
N THR A 141 3.64 23.47 -31.86
CA THR A 141 4.17 24.36 -32.92
C THR A 141 3.12 24.65 -34.00
N SER A 142 2.33 23.65 -34.39
CA SER A 142 1.28 23.81 -35.41
C SER A 142 0.04 24.53 -34.89
N CYS A 143 -0.33 24.35 -33.62
CA CYS A 143 -1.49 24.97 -33.02
C CYS A 143 -1.23 26.40 -32.51
N GLY A 144 0.03 26.79 -32.25
CA GLY A 144 0.36 28.08 -31.64
C GLY A 144 -0.34 28.27 -30.29
N GLU A 145 -1.03 29.40 -30.11
CA GLU A 145 -1.81 29.71 -28.90
C GLU A 145 -3.29 29.29 -28.98
N ASN A 146 -3.71 28.62 -30.06
CA ASN A 146 -5.11 28.20 -30.20
C ASN A 146 -5.45 27.05 -29.23
N LYS A 147 -6.21 27.38 -28.17
CA LYS A 147 -6.59 26.45 -27.10
C LYS A 147 -7.38 25.24 -27.59
N ASP A 148 -8.30 25.41 -28.55
CA ASP A 148 -9.11 24.31 -29.09
C ASP A 148 -8.29 23.35 -29.94
N CYS A 149 -7.28 23.86 -30.65
CA CYS A 149 -6.32 23.05 -31.39
C CYS A 149 -5.45 22.24 -30.42
N LEU A 150 -4.88 22.89 -29.40
CA LEU A 150 -4.06 22.24 -28.38
C LEU A 150 -4.84 21.17 -27.61
N MET A 151 -6.11 21.43 -27.26
CA MET A 151 -6.96 20.48 -26.55
C MET A 151 -7.26 19.24 -27.40
N ARG A 152 -7.54 19.40 -28.71
CA ARG A 152 -7.69 18.25 -29.62
C ARG A 152 -6.40 17.45 -29.77
N GLY A 153 -5.26 18.12 -29.87
CA GLY A 153 -3.96 17.44 -29.91
C GLY A 153 -3.61 16.72 -28.61
N ALA A 154 -3.96 17.29 -27.45
CA ALA A 154 -3.81 16.62 -26.16
C ALA A 154 -4.70 15.38 -26.04
N MET A 155 -5.96 15.47 -26.52
CA MET A 155 -6.84 14.31 -26.62
C MET A 155 -6.27 13.24 -27.56
N GLU A 156 -5.73 13.61 -28.72
CA GLU A 156 -5.04 12.69 -29.64
C GLU A 156 -3.90 11.95 -28.92
N LEU A 157 -3.02 12.69 -28.24
CA LEU A 157 -1.91 12.11 -27.49
C LEU A 157 -2.35 11.22 -26.32
N SER A 158 -3.49 11.53 -25.68
CA SER A 158 -4.04 10.72 -24.59
C SER A 158 -4.52 9.34 -25.05
N THR A 159 -4.79 9.17 -26.36
CA THR A 159 -5.17 7.88 -26.95
C THR A 159 -3.97 7.06 -27.43
N VAL A 160 -2.77 7.64 -27.43
CA VAL A 160 -1.55 6.96 -27.85
C VAL A 160 -1.03 6.07 -26.72
N ARG A 161 -0.76 4.81 -27.03
CA ARG A 161 -0.14 3.87 -26.10
C ARG A 161 1.36 4.15 -26.00
N VAL A 162 1.84 4.50 -24.80
CA VAL A 162 3.28 4.64 -24.51
C VAL A 162 3.93 3.26 -24.45
N LEU A 163 4.99 3.06 -25.23
CA LEU A 163 5.86 1.89 -25.11
C LEU A 163 6.98 2.17 -24.08
N PRO A 164 7.31 1.21 -23.19
CA PRO A 164 8.49 1.31 -22.35
C PRO A 164 9.77 1.35 -23.21
N ALA A 165 10.80 2.05 -22.72
CA ALA A 165 12.06 2.21 -23.44
C ALA A 165 12.68 0.84 -23.77
N GLY A 166 12.88 0.56 -25.08
CA GLY A 166 13.47 -0.70 -25.56
C GLY A 166 12.46 -1.85 -25.78
N GLY A 167 11.16 -1.65 -25.57
CA GLY A 167 10.14 -2.66 -25.83
C GLY A 167 9.70 -2.69 -27.29
N ASN A 168 9.89 -3.81 -27.98
CA ASN A 168 9.07 -4.11 -29.15
C ASN A 168 7.63 -4.29 -28.68
N ALA A 169 6.66 -3.69 -29.38
CA ALA A 169 5.26 -3.97 -29.14
C ALA A 169 4.99 -5.43 -29.49
N ALA A 170 5.10 -6.34 -28.51
CA ALA A 170 4.59 -7.68 -28.68
C ALA A 170 3.10 -7.54 -29.06
N PRO A 171 2.62 -8.29 -30.08
CA PRO A 171 1.19 -8.37 -30.34
C PRO A 171 0.49 -8.66 -29.01
N LEU A 172 -0.44 -7.77 -28.62
CA LEU A 172 -1.26 -8.03 -27.44
C LEU A 172 -1.96 -9.36 -27.71
N PRO A 173 -1.77 -10.39 -26.86
CA PRO A 173 -2.47 -11.65 -27.05
C PRO A 173 -3.97 -11.35 -27.00
N ASP A 174 -4.72 -11.86 -27.99
CA ASP A 174 -6.17 -11.67 -28.11
C ASP A 174 -6.88 -12.43 -26.99
N THR A 175 -6.85 -11.85 -25.80
CA THR A 175 -7.30 -12.44 -24.53
C THR A 175 -8.55 -11.75 -24.01
N LEU A 176 -9.01 -10.69 -24.68
CA LEU A 176 -10.25 -9.99 -24.33
C LEU A 176 -11.47 -10.89 -24.39
N ASP A 177 -11.48 -11.85 -25.32
CA ASP A 177 -12.62 -12.74 -25.54
C ASP A 177 -12.63 -13.95 -24.58
N THR A 178 -11.61 -14.10 -23.74
CA THR A 178 -11.66 -15.06 -22.63
C THR A 178 -12.14 -14.30 -21.39
N PRO A 179 -13.39 -14.51 -20.93
CA PRO A 179 -13.85 -13.91 -19.69
C PRO A 179 -12.89 -14.31 -18.57
N LEU A 180 -12.32 -13.32 -17.89
CA LEU A 180 -11.53 -13.62 -16.71
C LEU A 180 -12.48 -14.17 -15.66
N GLU A 181 -12.16 -15.35 -15.15
CA GLU A 181 -12.96 -15.96 -14.11
C GLU A 181 -12.79 -15.16 -12.79
N PRO A 182 -13.88 -14.65 -12.19
CA PRO A 182 -13.80 -14.00 -10.90
C PRO A 182 -13.25 -14.97 -9.85
N ARG A 183 -12.12 -14.63 -9.22
CA ARG A 183 -11.43 -15.53 -8.26
C ARG A 183 -10.89 -14.82 -7.03
N TYR A 184 -10.84 -13.50 -7.03
CA TYR A 184 -10.17 -12.71 -5.99
C TYR A 184 -11.17 -12.10 -5.01
N LEU A 185 -10.99 -12.29 -3.71
CA LEU A 185 -11.74 -11.61 -2.67
C LEU A 185 -10.88 -10.49 -2.09
N SER A 186 -11.38 -9.26 -2.15
CA SER A 186 -10.72 -8.10 -1.55
C SER A 186 -11.16 -7.92 -0.10
N PHE A 187 -10.20 -7.99 0.81
CA PHE A 187 -10.37 -7.78 2.24
C PHE A 187 -9.72 -6.47 2.68
N HIS A 188 -10.43 -5.71 3.50
CA HIS A 188 -9.93 -4.46 4.06
C HIS A 188 -10.18 -4.40 5.56
N GLY A 189 -9.27 -3.72 6.24
CA GLY A 189 -9.43 -3.29 7.61
C GLY A 189 -10.61 -2.34 7.78
N PHE A 190 -11.23 -2.37 8.96
CA PHE A 190 -12.36 -1.51 9.29
C PHE A 190 -12.25 -0.99 10.72
N ASP A 191 -12.91 0.13 11.01
CA ASP A 191 -12.87 0.71 12.35
C ASP A 191 -13.53 -0.23 13.37
N GLY A 192 -12.96 -0.31 14.57
CA GLY A 192 -13.45 -1.23 15.60
C GLY A 192 -13.30 -2.71 15.24
N CYS A 193 -12.32 -3.09 14.39
CA CYS A 193 -12.11 -4.49 13.99
C CYS A 193 -11.78 -5.45 15.14
N GLY A 194 -11.51 -4.94 16.35
CA GLY A 194 -11.11 -5.78 17.49
C GLY A 194 -9.67 -6.27 17.41
N ALA A 195 -8.79 -5.48 16.78
CA ALA A 195 -7.37 -5.79 16.71
C ALA A 195 -6.76 -5.91 18.11
N GLN A 196 -5.88 -6.89 18.27
CA GLN A 196 -5.08 -7.12 19.46
C GLN A 196 -3.61 -7.16 19.05
N PHE A 197 -2.78 -6.51 19.85
CA PHE A 197 -1.33 -6.57 19.70
C PHE A 197 -0.71 -6.78 21.06
N HIS A 198 0.28 -7.68 21.12
CA HIS A 198 1.08 -7.91 22.29
C HIS A 198 2.53 -8.10 21.88
N GLU A 199 3.42 -7.36 22.53
CA GLU A 199 4.86 -7.46 22.36
C GLU A 199 5.53 -7.65 23.72
N VAL A 200 6.45 -8.60 23.77
CA VAL A 200 7.40 -8.78 24.86
C VAL A 200 8.79 -8.46 24.31
N VAL A 201 9.49 -7.50 24.93
CA VAL A 201 10.86 -7.10 24.60
C VAL A 201 11.77 -7.32 25.80
N ASN A 202 12.89 -7.97 25.56
CA ASN A 202 14.00 -8.08 26.51
C ASN A 202 15.31 -7.92 25.73
N ASP A 203 15.66 -6.67 25.46
CA ASP A 203 16.90 -6.32 24.78
C ASP A 203 17.93 -5.86 25.81
N GLN A 204 19.17 -6.32 25.64
CA GLN A 204 20.28 -6.00 26.51
C GLN A 204 21.50 -5.67 25.65
N ALA A 205 22.21 -4.61 26.01
CA ALA A 205 23.50 -4.29 25.43
C ALA A 205 24.47 -3.91 26.55
N GLU A 206 25.72 -4.31 26.40
CA GLU A 206 26.79 -3.94 27.31
C GLU A 206 28.06 -3.70 26.52
N GLY A 207 28.92 -2.83 27.03
CA GLY A 207 30.11 -2.46 26.33
C GLY A 207 30.97 -1.49 27.10
N GLN A 208 31.95 -0.95 26.41
CA GLN A 208 32.81 0.10 26.90
C GLN A 208 33.17 1.04 25.75
N TYR A 209 33.40 2.31 26.06
CA TYR A 209 34.03 3.25 25.13
C TYR A 209 35.33 3.76 25.73
N ALA A 210 36.29 4.10 24.88
CA ALA A 210 37.57 4.67 25.27
C ALA A 210 37.37 6.10 25.77
N ASP A 211 37.87 6.39 26.98
CA ASP A 211 37.94 7.74 27.53
C ASP A 211 39.38 8.06 27.99
N VAL A 212 39.70 9.33 28.18
CA VAL A 212 41.04 9.81 28.60
C VAL A 212 41.46 9.25 29.96
N GLN A 213 40.50 8.84 30.80
CA GLN A 213 40.73 8.21 32.11
C GLN A 213 40.72 6.68 32.06
N GLY A 214 40.66 6.08 30.86
CA GLY A 214 40.51 4.64 30.65
C GLY A 214 39.13 4.26 30.12
N PRO A 215 38.88 2.97 29.80
CA PRO A 215 37.62 2.53 29.25
C PRO A 215 36.46 2.71 30.24
N VAL A 216 35.34 3.25 29.77
CA VAL A 216 34.14 3.46 30.58
C VAL A 216 33.11 2.39 30.26
N PRO A 217 32.79 1.48 31.20
CA PRO A 217 31.78 0.47 30.97
C PRO A 217 30.38 1.08 31.01
N TRP A 218 29.52 0.56 30.15
CA TRP A 218 28.10 0.91 30.12
C TRP A 218 27.24 -0.34 29.90
N ARG A 219 26.00 -0.26 30.38
CA ARG A 219 24.96 -1.26 30.13
C ARG A 219 23.67 -0.57 29.74
N SER A 220 22.96 -1.09 28.76
CA SER A 220 21.64 -0.63 28.34
C SER A 220 20.67 -1.81 28.32
N THR A 221 19.45 -1.58 28.77
CA THR A 221 18.37 -2.56 28.64
C THR A 221 17.09 -1.88 28.15
N SER A 222 16.38 -2.52 27.24
CA SER A 222 15.05 -2.10 26.80
C SER A 222 14.07 -3.21 27.10
N LYS A 223 13.00 -2.89 27.83
CA LYS A 223 11.96 -3.85 28.22
C LYS A 223 10.57 -3.33 27.90
N ALA A 224 9.75 -4.19 27.34
CA ALA A 224 8.32 -3.96 27.18
C ALA A 224 7.58 -5.28 27.40
N ASP A 225 6.39 -5.18 27.96
CA ASP A 225 5.42 -6.28 28.10
C ASP A 225 4.05 -5.62 28.03
N GLY A 226 3.48 -5.56 26.82
CA GLY A 226 2.31 -4.73 26.61
C GLY A 226 1.77 -4.75 25.20
N GLY A 227 0.67 -4.03 25.01
CA GLY A 227 0.04 -3.81 23.72
C GLY A 227 0.19 -2.37 23.25
N LEU A 228 -0.43 -2.08 22.11
CA LEU A 228 -0.47 -0.73 21.57
C LEU A 228 -1.50 0.13 22.31
N LYS A 229 -1.29 1.46 22.25
CA LYS A 229 -2.30 2.45 22.66
C LYS A 229 -3.55 2.34 21.76
N PRO A 230 -4.74 2.75 22.24
CA PRO A 230 -5.99 2.63 21.48
C PRO A 230 -5.93 3.23 20.06
N ASP A 231 -5.33 4.41 19.90
CA ASP A 231 -5.20 5.05 18.58
C ASP A 231 -4.31 4.25 17.63
N ALA A 232 -3.23 3.64 18.15
CA ALA A 232 -2.36 2.78 17.37
C ALA A 232 -3.04 1.44 17.01
N LEU A 233 -3.88 0.87 17.89
CA LEU A 233 -4.72 -0.29 17.56
C LEU A 233 -5.73 0.03 16.46
N ARG A 234 -6.32 1.22 16.50
CA ARG A 234 -7.24 1.70 15.44
C ARG A 234 -6.53 1.82 14.10
N LEU A 235 -5.34 2.44 14.07
CA LEU A 235 -4.51 2.49 12.87
C LEU A 235 -4.09 1.10 12.39
N LEU A 236 -3.80 0.18 13.30
CA LEU A 236 -3.50 -1.21 12.97
C LEU A 236 -4.68 -1.89 12.26
N CYS A 237 -5.91 -1.65 12.70
CA CYS A 237 -7.11 -2.13 11.99
C CYS A 237 -7.12 -1.62 10.55
N LEU A 238 -6.95 -0.31 10.34
CA LEU A 238 -7.13 0.33 9.04
C LEU A 238 -5.98 0.06 8.05
N ASN A 239 -4.77 -0.22 8.54
CA ASN A 239 -3.59 -0.40 7.68
C ASN A 239 -3.53 -1.75 6.96
N HIS A 240 -4.42 -2.70 7.27
CA HIS A 240 -4.41 -4.01 6.61
C HIS A 240 -5.35 -4.02 5.40
N SER A 241 -4.80 -4.37 4.24
CA SER A 241 -5.59 -4.75 3.08
C SER A 241 -4.93 -5.94 2.39
N LEU A 242 -5.74 -6.91 1.96
CA LEU A 242 -5.25 -8.08 1.26
C LEU A 242 -6.24 -8.54 0.20
N VAL A 243 -5.74 -9.26 -0.79
CA VAL A 243 -6.54 -9.97 -1.78
C VAL A 243 -6.33 -11.47 -1.58
N LEU A 244 -7.40 -12.22 -1.37
CA LEU A 244 -7.37 -13.68 -1.30
C LEU A 244 -7.72 -14.27 -2.66
N ASP A 245 -6.83 -15.05 -3.22
CA ASP A 245 -7.10 -15.88 -4.38
C ASP A 245 -7.79 -17.18 -3.95
N THR A 246 -9.06 -17.31 -4.29
CA THR A 246 -9.90 -18.46 -3.90
C THR A 246 -9.48 -19.78 -4.57
N LYS A 247 -8.71 -19.74 -5.66
CA LYS A 247 -8.25 -20.96 -6.36
C LYS A 247 -6.98 -21.53 -5.76
N THR A 248 -5.98 -20.68 -5.53
CA THR A 248 -4.69 -21.13 -4.96
C THR A 248 -4.67 -21.08 -3.44
N ASN A 249 -5.68 -20.48 -2.82
CA ASN A 249 -5.76 -20.27 -1.38
C ASN A 249 -4.57 -19.47 -0.82
N THR A 250 -4.07 -18.53 -1.61
CA THR A 250 -3.00 -17.59 -1.25
C THR A 250 -3.56 -16.19 -1.12
N PHE A 251 -3.05 -15.43 -0.15
CA PHE A 251 -3.34 -14.02 -0.01
C PHE A 251 -2.16 -13.18 -0.47
N MET A 252 -2.47 -11.97 -0.92
CA MET A 252 -1.50 -10.99 -1.40
C MET A 252 -1.73 -9.65 -0.73
N THR A 253 -0.65 -8.94 -0.39
CA THR A 253 -0.66 -7.63 0.29
C THR A 253 0.27 -6.66 -0.45
N ASP A 254 0.07 -5.34 -0.30
CA ASP A 254 0.92 -4.35 -0.98
C ASP A 254 2.37 -4.39 -0.45
N ALA A 255 2.50 -4.28 0.87
CA ALA A 255 3.78 -4.09 1.56
C ALA A 255 4.17 -5.29 2.44
N GLY A 256 3.39 -6.37 2.42
CA GLY A 256 3.52 -7.42 3.44
C GLY A 256 2.89 -7.04 4.77
N LEU A 257 3.06 -7.91 5.76
CA LEU A 257 2.71 -7.64 7.14
C LEU A 257 3.81 -6.80 7.79
N PHE A 258 3.40 -5.87 8.65
CA PHE A 258 4.32 -5.03 9.42
C PHE A 258 4.06 -5.20 10.90
N VAL A 259 5.07 -4.88 11.69
CA VAL A 259 5.01 -4.90 13.16
C VAL A 259 5.11 -3.47 13.64
N PRO A 260 4.10 -2.94 14.36
CA PRO A 260 4.14 -1.60 14.92
C PRO A 260 5.17 -1.50 16.06
N GLU A 261 5.61 -0.28 16.36
CA GLU A 261 6.46 0.00 17.51
C GLU A 261 5.65 -0.01 18.80
N THR A 262 6.25 -0.48 19.90
CA THR A 262 5.66 -0.44 21.24
C THR A 262 6.38 0.56 22.13
N SER A 263 5.69 1.09 23.13
CA SER A 263 6.35 1.86 24.19
C SER A 263 6.88 0.92 25.27
N GLY A 264 8.04 1.26 25.83
CA GLY A 264 8.62 0.51 26.94
C GLY A 264 9.68 1.30 27.69
N ARG A 265 10.31 0.62 28.64
CA ARG A 265 11.29 1.20 29.54
C ARG A 265 12.71 0.97 29.05
N HIS A 266 13.42 2.05 28.85
CA HIS A 266 14.85 2.07 28.57
C HIS A 266 15.61 2.38 29.86
N THR A 267 16.68 1.64 30.14
CA THR A 267 17.55 1.88 31.30
C THR A 267 19.00 1.80 30.87
N ARG A 268 19.77 2.85 31.14
CA ARG A 268 21.20 2.94 30.88
C ARG A 268 21.94 3.08 32.20
N ILE A 269 22.99 2.29 32.38
CA ILE A 269 23.91 2.35 33.51
C ILE A 269 25.29 2.70 32.97
N GLU A 270 25.88 3.77 33.49
CA GLU A 270 27.20 4.27 33.08
C GLU A 270 27.89 4.87 34.30
N ARG A 271 29.13 4.46 34.60
CA ARG A 271 29.88 4.93 35.79
C ARG A 271 29.08 4.82 37.11
N GLY A 272 28.26 3.78 37.24
CA GLY A 272 27.39 3.58 38.40
C GLY A 272 26.15 4.49 38.45
N ARG A 273 26.01 5.46 37.55
CA ARG A 273 24.79 6.26 37.39
C ARG A 273 23.78 5.47 36.57
N THR A 274 22.54 5.41 37.06
CA THR A 274 21.42 4.80 36.33
C THR A 274 20.48 5.87 35.83
N GLU A 275 20.19 5.84 34.54
CA GLU A 275 19.20 6.70 33.89
C GLU A 275 18.12 5.81 33.28
N ALA A 276 16.85 6.14 33.54
CA ALA A 276 15.72 5.40 33.01
C ALA A 276 14.69 6.36 32.44
N HIS A 277 14.12 6.00 31.30
CA HIS A 277 13.01 6.73 30.69
C HIS A 277 12.07 5.76 29.97
N GLU A 278 10.80 6.17 29.88
CA GLU A 278 9.82 5.51 29.03
C GLU A 278 9.90 6.11 27.62
N GLY A 279 9.78 5.29 26.60
CA GLY A 279 9.82 5.74 25.21
C GLY A 279 9.53 4.60 24.24
N ASP A 280 9.49 4.92 22.96
CA ASP A 280 9.23 3.91 21.94
C ASP A 280 10.45 2.99 21.75
N ILE A 281 10.17 1.70 21.58
CA ILE A 281 11.16 0.67 21.22
C ILE A 281 11.08 0.48 19.72
N GLN A 282 12.13 0.91 19.02
CA GLN A 282 12.19 0.85 17.57
C GLN A 282 12.07 -0.58 17.05
N ALA A 283 11.33 -0.73 15.95
CA ALA A 283 11.27 -1.98 15.21
C ALA A 283 12.62 -2.27 14.54
N ILE A 284 13.00 -3.55 14.44
CA ILE A 284 14.23 -3.95 13.75
C ILE A 284 13.94 -3.99 12.25
N THR A 285 14.45 -3.01 11.48
CA THR A 285 14.14 -2.85 10.04
C THR A 285 14.36 -4.12 9.22
N SER A 286 15.44 -4.88 9.48
CA SER A 286 15.72 -6.13 8.76
C SER A 286 14.68 -7.22 9.03
N VAL A 287 14.11 -7.26 10.23
CA VAL A 287 13.01 -8.15 10.60
C VAL A 287 11.74 -7.73 9.87
N GLY A 288 11.44 -6.42 9.83
CA GLY A 288 10.31 -5.87 9.09
C GLY A 288 10.37 -6.19 7.60
N ASN A 289 11.54 -6.00 6.96
CA ASN A 289 11.74 -6.30 5.54
C ASN A 289 11.55 -7.80 5.24
N TRP A 290 12.11 -8.68 6.07
CA TRP A 290 11.95 -10.12 5.90
C TRP A 290 10.50 -10.56 6.10
N LEU A 291 9.82 -10.05 7.13
CA LEU A 291 8.41 -10.33 7.36
C LEU A 291 7.57 -9.89 6.15
N ALA A 292 7.81 -8.68 5.66
CA ALA A 292 7.12 -8.11 4.51
C ALA A 292 7.30 -8.99 3.26
N GLU A 293 8.53 -9.38 2.96
CA GLU A 293 8.85 -10.27 1.83
C GLU A 293 8.13 -11.61 1.93
N ARG A 294 8.15 -12.24 3.12
CA ARG A 294 7.53 -13.56 3.33
C ARG A 294 6.01 -13.56 3.29
N THR A 295 5.38 -12.42 3.51
CA THR A 295 3.92 -12.29 3.63
C THR A 295 3.29 -11.44 2.54
N ARG A 296 4.08 -10.95 1.58
CA ARG A 296 3.58 -10.25 0.39
C ARG A 296 2.68 -11.15 -0.46
N GLN A 297 3.05 -12.42 -0.59
CA GLN A 297 2.25 -13.46 -1.22
C GLN A 297 2.46 -14.77 -0.45
N ALA A 298 1.43 -15.22 0.26
CA ALA A 298 1.55 -16.37 1.16
C ALA A 298 0.27 -17.22 1.18
N PRO A 299 0.36 -18.53 1.48
CA PRO A 299 -0.82 -19.35 1.76
C PRO A 299 -1.59 -18.81 2.97
N ARG A 300 -2.89 -19.12 3.09
CA ARG A 300 -3.70 -18.74 4.28
C ARG A 300 -3.08 -19.12 5.61
N LYS A 301 -2.31 -20.20 5.68
CA LYS A 301 -1.57 -20.63 6.87
C LYS A 301 -0.17 -21.02 6.48
N GLY A 302 0.81 -20.63 7.29
CA GLY A 302 2.17 -21.06 7.10
C GLY A 302 3.08 -20.72 8.26
N SER A 303 4.31 -21.19 8.15
CA SER A 303 5.39 -20.90 9.07
C SER A 303 6.69 -20.70 8.28
N ALA A 304 7.55 -19.80 8.72
CA ALA A 304 8.85 -19.55 8.14
C ALA A 304 9.89 -19.33 9.23
N SER A 305 11.15 -19.65 8.95
CA SER A 305 12.26 -19.33 9.83
C SER A 305 13.49 -18.94 9.02
N ILE A 306 14.30 -18.04 9.55
CA ILE A 306 15.55 -17.60 8.93
C ILE A 306 16.55 -17.16 10.00
N SER A 307 17.83 -17.23 9.67
CA SER A 307 18.89 -16.53 10.39
C SER A 307 19.39 -15.37 9.53
N LEU A 308 19.11 -14.14 9.93
CA LEU A 308 19.57 -12.93 9.25
C LEU A 308 20.92 -12.50 9.83
N PRO A 309 21.94 -12.24 9.00
CA PRO A 309 23.18 -11.64 9.48
C PRO A 309 22.92 -10.20 9.94
N VAL A 310 23.52 -9.82 11.07
CA VAL A 310 23.57 -8.42 11.53
C VAL A 310 24.94 -7.88 11.18
N THR A 311 25.01 -7.18 10.05
CA THR A 311 26.26 -6.57 9.58
C THR A 311 26.03 -5.11 9.24
N SER A 312 26.92 -4.24 9.71
CA SER A 312 26.95 -2.84 9.32
C SER A 312 28.41 -2.42 9.14
N LYS A 313 28.68 -1.67 8.07
CA LYS A 313 30.01 -1.12 7.72
C LYS A 313 30.02 0.39 7.99
N GLY A 314 29.67 0.75 9.23
CA GLY A 314 29.75 2.13 9.71
C GLY A 314 31.16 2.47 10.20
N GLN A 315 31.25 3.28 11.24
CA GLN A 315 32.54 3.59 11.89
C GLN A 315 33.20 2.34 12.46
N GLY A 316 32.44 1.32 12.88
CA GLY A 316 32.99 0.04 13.34
C GLY A 316 32.39 -1.15 12.61
N GLU A 317 32.91 -2.33 12.96
CA GLU A 317 32.43 -3.60 12.45
C GLU A 317 31.36 -4.17 13.37
N VAL A 318 30.13 -4.29 12.86
CA VAL A 318 29.07 -5.05 13.53
C VAL A 318 29.03 -6.46 12.95
N GLN A 319 29.06 -7.47 13.82
CA GLN A 319 28.84 -8.87 13.45
C GLN A 319 27.81 -9.50 14.38
N GLY A 320 26.89 -10.27 13.83
CA GLY A 320 25.86 -10.92 14.62
C GLY A 320 24.86 -11.71 13.80
N THR A 321 23.85 -12.24 14.47
CA THR A 321 22.79 -13.02 13.83
C THR A 321 21.48 -12.81 14.57
N LEU A 322 20.39 -12.65 13.82
CA LEU A 322 19.00 -12.68 14.29
C LEU A 322 18.34 -13.95 13.76
N ASN A 323 17.85 -14.79 14.66
CA ASN A 323 17.03 -15.95 14.37
C ASN A 323 15.55 -15.55 14.47
N LEU A 324 14.83 -15.71 13.36
CA LEU A 324 13.43 -15.34 13.25
C LEU A 324 12.59 -16.61 13.08
N LYS A 325 11.46 -16.66 13.78
CA LYS A 325 10.41 -17.67 13.58
C LYS A 325 9.08 -16.96 13.41
N LEU A 326 8.42 -17.19 12.29
CA LEU A 326 7.16 -16.58 11.91
C LEU A 326 6.10 -17.67 11.74
N ASN A 327 4.93 -17.45 12.31
CA ASN A 327 3.72 -18.22 12.03
C ASN A 327 2.60 -17.25 11.64
N TRP A 328 1.80 -17.61 10.65
CA TRP A 328 0.63 -16.83 10.28
C TRP A 328 -0.57 -17.73 9.96
N LYS A 329 -1.76 -17.17 10.15
CA LYS A 329 -3.03 -17.84 9.85
C LYS A 329 -4.09 -16.81 9.47
N LEU A 330 -4.79 -17.05 8.37
CA LEU A 330 -5.94 -16.31 7.87
C LEU A 330 -7.13 -17.27 7.82
N GLU A 331 -8.12 -17.09 8.69
CA GLU A 331 -9.27 -17.99 8.84
C GLU A 331 -10.59 -17.23 8.72
N ASP A 332 -11.62 -17.90 8.20
CA ASP A 332 -12.96 -17.32 8.09
C ASP A 332 -13.60 -17.24 9.49
N VAL A 333 -14.38 -16.18 9.75
CA VAL A 333 -15.08 -15.95 11.03
C VAL A 333 -16.53 -15.53 10.83
#